data_AF-A0AAQ4CMF8-F1
#
_entry.id   AF-A0AAQ4CMF8-F1
#
_cell.length_a   1.000
_cell.length_b   1.000
_cell.length_c   1.000
_cell.angle_alpha   90.00
_cell.angle_beta   90.00
_cell.angle_gamma   90.00
#
_symmetry.space_group_name_H-M   'P 1'
#
loop_
_entity.id
_entity.type
_entity.pdbx_description
1 polymer ?
#
loop_
_entity_poly.entity_id
_entity_poly.type
_entity_poly.pdbx_seq_one_letter_code
_entity_poly.pdbx_strand_id
1 'polypeptide(L)'
;MSVQTQIPVNSPVNGDKDPIFSSLELITQSLSKNSRKILAEEFAETIERLGYTQQYVNMMINDKRTMGNDLLKRLLTNDPNALDRAIELLRKQIKQLEEAMRTIQSADLSQLRQMYPPKTSEDEEE
;
A
#
# COMPACT_ATOMS: atom_id res chain seq x y z
N MET A 1 15.67 -24.64 43.98
CA MET A 1 15.08 -25.55 42.98
C MET A 1 14.60 -24.70 41.82
N SER A 2 15.25 -24.83 40.68
CA SER A 2 15.04 -23.99 39.49
C SER A 2 14.08 -24.70 38.55
N VAL A 3 12.92 -24.12 38.27
CA VAL A 3 11.99 -24.64 37.27
C VAL A 3 12.25 -23.90 35.96
N GLN A 4 12.95 -24.56 35.05
CA GLN A 4 13.06 -24.13 33.65
C GLN A 4 11.71 -24.35 32.98
N THR A 5 11.00 -23.27 32.69
CA THR A 5 9.80 -23.33 31.86
C THR A 5 10.23 -23.46 30.40
N GLN A 6 10.17 -24.68 29.86
CA GLN A 6 10.38 -24.95 28.45
C GLN A 6 9.27 -24.27 27.64
N ILE A 7 9.63 -23.31 26.80
CA ILE A 7 8.71 -22.68 25.85
C ILE A 7 8.53 -23.64 24.67
N PRO A 8 7.32 -24.11 24.34
CA PRO A 8 7.12 -24.98 23.20
C PRO A 8 7.30 -24.19 21.89
N VAL A 9 8.42 -24.48 21.21
CA VAL A 9 8.77 -24.02 19.86
C VAL A 9 7.98 -24.87 18.87
N ASN A 10 6.71 -24.54 18.63
CA ASN A 10 5.90 -24.87 17.45
C ASN A 10 4.41 -24.67 17.78
N SER A 11 3.93 -23.44 17.64
CA SER A 11 2.49 -23.21 17.44
C SER A 11 2.29 -22.75 15.99
N PRO A 12 1.32 -23.34 15.26
CA PRO A 12 1.01 -22.90 13.91
C PRO A 12 0.55 -21.45 13.97
N VAL A 13 1.16 -20.60 13.15
CA VAL A 13 0.77 -19.20 12.99
C VAL A 13 -0.64 -19.20 12.39
N ASN A 14 -1.66 -19.07 13.25
CA ASN A 14 -3.03 -18.78 12.86
C ASN A 14 -3.07 -17.37 12.26
N GLY A 15 -2.77 -17.26 10.97
CA GLY A 15 -2.62 -16.00 10.23
C GLY A 15 -3.89 -15.12 10.15
N ASP A 16 -5.04 -15.63 10.61
CA ASP A 16 -6.33 -14.94 10.49
C ASP A 16 -6.77 -14.15 11.73
N LYS A 17 -5.95 -14.06 12.79
CA LYS A 17 -6.41 -13.47 14.07
C LYS A 17 -5.50 -12.43 14.70
N ASP A 18 -4.46 -11.99 14.00
CA ASP A 18 -3.60 -10.94 14.52
C ASP A 18 -3.93 -9.60 13.85
N PRO A 19 -4.62 -8.67 14.55
CA PRO A 19 -5.09 -7.41 13.97
C PRO A 19 -3.96 -6.56 13.38
N ILE A 20 -2.72 -6.78 13.83
CA ILE A 20 -1.53 -6.12 13.31
C ILE A 20 -1.23 -6.60 11.88
N PHE A 21 -1.27 -7.91 11.63
CA PHE A 21 -0.99 -8.48 10.31
C PHE A 21 -2.10 -8.16 9.30
N SER A 22 -3.36 -8.20 9.71
CA SER A 22 -4.47 -7.78 8.84
C SER A 22 -4.39 -6.29 8.49
N SER A 23 -3.97 -5.45 9.43
CA SER A 23 -3.77 -4.02 9.19
C SER A 23 -2.60 -3.76 8.22
N LEU A 24 -1.52 -4.54 8.33
CA LEU A 24 -0.38 -4.41 7.42
C LEU A 24 -0.76 -4.76 5.98
N GLU A 25 -1.54 -5.83 5.78
CA GLU A 25 -2.03 -6.25 4.47
C GLU A 25 -2.93 -5.17 3.84
N LEU A 26 -3.81 -4.54 4.63
CA LEU A 26 -4.62 -3.43 4.17
C LEU A 26 -3.78 -2.22 3.76
N ILE A 27 -2.74 -1.89 4.54
CA ILE A 27 -1.81 -0.79 4.22
C ILE A 27 -1.10 -1.09 2.89
N THR A 28 -0.57 -2.31 2.73
CA THR A 28 0.14 -2.67 1.50
C THR A 28 -0.77 -2.70 0.29
N GLN A 29 -2.06 -2.96 0.42
CA GLN A 29 -3.03 -2.90 -0.68
C GLN A 29 -3.49 -1.47 -0.99
N SER A 30 -3.60 -0.60 0.01
CA SER A 30 -4.23 0.72 -0.11
C SER A 30 -3.28 1.83 -0.57
N LEU A 31 -1.97 1.67 -0.39
CA LEU A 31 -1.01 2.69 -0.78
C LEU A 31 -0.97 2.88 -2.29
N SER A 32 -1.12 4.15 -2.73
CA SER A 32 -1.09 4.50 -4.15
C SER A 32 0.26 4.20 -4.78
N LYS A 33 0.30 4.12 -6.12
CA LYS A 33 1.55 4.05 -6.88
C LYS A 33 2.50 5.19 -6.51
N ASN A 34 1.98 6.41 -6.32
CA ASN A 34 2.79 7.57 -5.95
C ASN A 34 3.38 7.44 -4.54
N SER A 35 2.58 7.02 -3.56
CA SER A 35 3.07 6.78 -2.19
C SER A 35 4.17 5.71 -2.16
N ARG A 36 4.00 4.64 -2.94
CA ARG A 36 5.02 3.59 -3.09
C ARG A 36 6.31 4.10 -3.73
N LYS A 37 6.21 5.03 -4.69
CA LYS A 37 7.38 5.69 -5.28
C LYS A 37 8.11 6.53 -4.24
N ILE A 38 7.39 7.34 -3.46
CA ILE A 38 7.98 8.13 -2.35
C ILE A 38 8.73 7.21 -1.37
N LEU A 39 8.13 6.07 -1.01
CA LEU A 39 8.81 5.08 -0.16
C LEU A 39 10.06 4.47 -0.84
N ALA A 40 10.03 4.24 -2.15
CA ALA A 40 11.21 3.75 -2.87
C ALA A 40 12.34 4.79 -2.92
N GLU A 41 12.01 6.08 -2.99
CA GLU A 41 12.97 7.20 -2.96
C GLU A 41 13.58 7.37 -1.57
N GLU A 42 12.74 7.45 -0.54
CA GLU A 42 13.16 7.73 0.84
C GLU A 42 13.88 6.55 1.50
N PHE A 43 13.54 5.31 1.09
CA PHE A 43 14.09 4.08 1.69
C PHE A 43 14.88 3.23 0.70
N ALA A 44 15.48 3.84 -0.32
CA ALA A 44 16.29 3.17 -1.33
C ALA A 44 17.36 2.24 -0.72
N GLU A 45 18.14 2.74 0.24
CA GLU A 45 19.19 1.97 0.92
C GLU A 45 18.63 0.78 1.71
N THR A 46 17.48 0.93 2.35
CA THR A 46 16.80 -0.17 3.04
C THR A 46 16.36 -1.24 2.05
N ILE A 47 15.82 -0.85 0.90
CA ILE A 47 15.40 -1.78 -0.15
C ILE A 47 16.61 -2.53 -0.73
N GLU A 48 17.74 -1.87 -0.92
CA GLU A 48 18.98 -2.53 -1.35
C GLU A 48 19.47 -3.54 -0.31
N ARG A 49 19.42 -3.19 0.98
CA ARG A 49 19.73 -4.12 2.09
C ARG A 49 18.80 -5.33 2.16
N LEU A 50 17.57 -5.22 1.64
CA LEU A 50 16.62 -6.33 1.50
C LEU A 50 16.93 -7.26 0.31
N GLY A 51 18.03 -7.02 -0.41
CA GLY A 51 18.53 -7.87 -1.49
C GLY A 51 18.07 -7.45 -2.89
N TYR A 52 17.49 -6.26 -3.05
CA TYR A 52 17.13 -5.72 -4.35
C TYR A 52 18.29 -4.92 -4.94
N THR A 53 18.44 -4.95 -6.27
CA THR A 53 19.53 -4.22 -6.92
C THR A 53 19.24 -2.72 -7.00
N GLN A 54 20.29 -1.91 -7.02
CA GLN A 54 20.17 -0.47 -7.25
C GLN A 54 19.42 -0.15 -8.56
N GLN A 55 19.62 -0.95 -9.61
CA GLN A 55 18.87 -0.83 -10.86
C GLN A 55 17.36 -1.02 -10.63
N TYR A 56 16.98 -2.01 -9.82
CA TYR A 56 15.60 -2.27 -9.48
C TYR A 56 14.96 -1.10 -8.72
N VAL A 57 15.69 -0.52 -7.77
CA VAL A 57 15.27 0.68 -7.03
C VAL A 57 15.11 1.87 -7.97
N ASN A 58 16.09 2.12 -8.84
CA ASN A 58 16.02 3.18 -9.84
C ASN A 58 14.82 3.03 -10.79
N MET A 59 14.44 1.80 -11.16
CA MET A 59 13.23 1.58 -11.96
C MET A 59 11.96 1.98 -11.20
N MET A 60 11.92 1.81 -9.89
CA MET A 60 10.77 2.24 -9.07
C MET A 60 10.69 3.75 -8.94
N ILE A 61 11.83 4.40 -8.69
CA ILE A 61 11.93 5.87 -8.58
C ILE A 61 11.54 6.53 -9.91
N ASN A 62 11.91 5.95 -11.05
CA ASN A 62 11.64 6.52 -12.37
C ASN A 62 10.29 6.08 -12.98
N ASP A 63 9.33 5.61 -12.16
CA ASP A 63 7.99 5.17 -12.58
C ASP A 63 7.95 4.02 -13.62
N LYS A 64 9.09 3.38 -13.89
CA LYS A 64 9.20 2.22 -14.79
C LYS A 64 8.69 0.94 -14.15
N ARG A 65 8.62 0.88 -12.82
CA ARG A 65 8.07 -0.23 -12.05
C ARG A 65 7.38 0.30 -10.79
N THR A 66 6.35 -0.38 -10.33
CA THR A 66 5.74 -0.10 -9.02
C THR A 66 6.26 -1.08 -7.98
N MET A 67 6.51 -0.59 -6.76
CA MET A 67 6.87 -1.45 -5.64
C MET A 67 5.73 -2.44 -5.38
N GLY A 68 5.99 -3.74 -5.53
CA GLY A 68 5.01 -4.80 -5.30
C GLY A 68 4.65 -4.94 -3.81
N ASN A 69 3.50 -5.56 -3.52
CA ASN A 69 3.01 -5.73 -2.15
C ASN A 69 3.99 -6.52 -1.28
N ASP A 70 4.64 -7.55 -1.83
CA ASP A 70 5.62 -8.35 -1.07
C ASP A 70 6.85 -7.54 -0.66
N LEU A 71 7.38 -6.73 -1.57
CA LEU A 71 8.50 -5.85 -1.28
C LEU A 71 8.10 -4.78 -0.27
N LEU A 72 6.94 -4.15 -0.47
CA LEU A 72 6.41 -3.16 0.46
C LEU A 72 6.24 -3.79 1.85
N LYS A 73 5.61 -4.96 1.95
CA LYS A 73 5.45 -5.68 3.22
C LYS A 73 6.80 -5.92 3.90
N ARG A 74 7.79 -6.42 3.16
CA ARG A 74 9.16 -6.61 3.69
C ARG A 74 9.79 -5.30 4.15
N LEU A 75 9.63 -4.21 3.41
CA LEU A 75 10.13 -2.89 3.81
C LEU A 75 9.49 -2.45 5.14
N LEU A 76 8.17 -2.49 5.23
CA LEU A 76 7.42 -2.04 6.41
C LEU A 76 7.70 -2.91 7.65
N THR A 77 7.99 -4.20 7.49
CA THR A 77 8.35 -5.07 8.62
C THR A 77 9.79 -4.95 9.08
N ASN A 78 10.70 -4.49 8.22
CA ASN A 78 12.14 -4.41 8.53
C ASN A 78 12.60 -3.00 8.90
N ASP A 79 11.82 -1.96 8.59
CA ASP A 79 12.17 -0.58 8.90
C ASP A 79 10.96 0.15 9.51
N PRO A 80 10.98 0.44 10.84
CA PRO A 80 9.87 1.09 11.50
C PRO A 80 9.62 2.51 10.97
N ASN A 81 10.66 3.21 10.50
CA ASN A 81 10.49 4.54 9.90
C ASN A 81 9.73 4.45 8.57
N ALA A 82 9.92 3.37 7.81
CA ALA A 82 9.16 3.13 6.58
C ALA A 82 7.68 2.86 6.88
N LEU A 83 7.38 2.17 7.99
CA LEU A 83 6.01 1.96 8.45
C LEU A 83 5.34 3.27 8.87
N ASP A 84 5.99 4.07 9.70
CA ASP A 84 5.45 5.37 10.13
C ASP A 84 5.19 6.29 8.92
N ARG A 85 6.13 6.30 7.97
CA ARG A 85 5.99 7.07 6.74
C ARG A 85 4.86 6.56 5.85
N ALA A 86 4.71 5.25 5.71
CA ALA A 86 3.59 4.64 4.98
C ALA A 86 2.24 5.05 5.59
N ILE A 87 2.13 5.08 6.93
CA ILE A 87 0.93 5.52 7.63
C ILE A 87 0.66 7.00 7.36
N GLU A 88 1.68 7.86 7.38
CA GLU A 88 1.54 9.28 7.07
C GLU A 88 1.04 9.51 5.64
N LEU A 89 1.61 8.80 4.66
CA LEU A 89 1.20 8.88 3.27
C LEU A 89 -0.25 8.40 3.08
N LEU A 90 -0.64 7.32 3.76
CA LEU A 90 -2.01 6.82 3.73
C LEU A 90 -3.00 7.84 4.31
N ARG A 91 -2.66 8.49 5.43
CA ARG A 91 -3.48 9.58 6.01
C ARG A 91 -3.67 10.73 5.03
N LYS A 92 -2.61 11.13 4.30
CA LYS A 92 -2.70 12.17 3.26
C LYS A 92 -3.62 11.75 2.12
N GLN A 93 -3.52 10.50 1.64
CA GLN A 93 -4.41 9.97 0.61
C GLN A 93 -5.87 9.96 1.06
N ILE A 94 -6.15 9.52 2.30
CA ILE A 94 -7.52 9.52 2.86
C ILE A 94 -8.08 10.94 2.86
N LYS A 95 -7.30 11.93 3.33
CA LYS A 95 -7.74 13.32 3.35
C LYS A 95 -8.05 13.86 1.94
N GLN A 96 -7.22 13.55 0.95
CA GLN A 96 -7.46 13.93 -0.45
C GLN A 96 -8.74 13.28 -1.00
N LEU A 97 -9.00 12.02 -0.66
CA LEU A 97 -10.23 11.32 -1.06
C LEU A 97 -11.47 11.90 -0.38
N GLU A 98 -11.37 12.26 0.90
CA GLU A 98 -12.46 12.93 1.62
C GLU A 98 -12.79 14.30 1.02
N GLU A 99 -11.78 15.09 0.67
CA GLU A 99 -11.94 16.37 0.00
C GLU A 99 -12.59 16.19 -1.38
N ALA A 100 -12.09 15.26 -2.20
CA ALA A 100 -12.67 14.94 -3.50
C ALA A 100 -14.13 14.48 -3.39
N MET A 101 -14.44 13.63 -2.40
CA MET A 101 -15.80 13.16 -2.14
C MET A 101 -16.74 14.31 -1.79
N ARG A 102 -16.31 15.24 -0.92
CA ARG A 102 -17.11 16.44 -0.60
C ARG A 102 -17.38 17.28 -1.84
N THR A 103 -16.35 17.52 -2.66
CA THR A 103 -16.50 18.24 -3.92
C THR A 103 -17.52 17.57 -4.83
N ILE A 104 -17.39 16.25 -5.07
CA ILE A 104 -18.31 15.47 -5.92
C ILE A 104 -19.74 15.53 -5.39
N GLN A 105 -19.94 15.41 -4.07
CA GLN A 105 -21.28 15.48 -3.45
C GLN A 105 -21.94 16.86 -3.58
N SER A 106 -21.13 17.93 -3.61
CA SER A 106 -21.61 19.30 -3.79
C SER A 106 -21.72 19.75 -5.25
N ALA A 107 -21.14 19.00 -6.18
CA ALA A 107 -21.06 19.37 -7.59
C ALA A 107 -22.29 18.93 -8.38
N ASP A 108 -22.69 19.75 -9.36
CA ASP A 108 -23.62 19.31 -10.41
C ASP A 108 -22.89 18.36 -11.37
N LEU A 109 -23.16 17.07 -11.21
CA LEU A 109 -22.55 16.00 -12.01
C LEU A 109 -23.21 15.83 -13.39
N SER A 110 -24.18 16.67 -13.76
CA SER A 110 -24.89 16.57 -15.05
C SER A 110 -23.93 16.67 -16.23
N GLN A 111 -22.92 17.55 -16.16
CA GLN A 111 -21.89 17.67 -17.21
C GLN A 111 -21.02 16.40 -17.32
N LEU A 112 -20.64 15.80 -16.18
CA LEU A 112 -19.84 14.57 -16.16
C LEU A 112 -20.61 13.40 -16.80
N ARG A 113 -21.92 13.29 -16.50
CA ARG A 113 -22.80 12.25 -17.05
C ARG A 113 -23.08 12.41 -18.54
N GLN A 114 -23.02 13.64 -19.07
CA GLN A 114 -23.10 13.89 -20.51
C GLN A 114 -21.80 13.52 -21.24
N MET A 115 -20.64 13.78 -20.62
CA MET A 115 -19.33 13.43 -21.20
C MET A 115 -19.00 11.94 -21.12
N TYR A 116 -19.48 11.26 -20.07
CA TYR A 116 -19.29 9.83 -19.85
C TYR A 116 -20.67 9.19 -19.61
N PRO A 117 -21.48 9.04 -20.66
CA PRO A 117 -22.76 8.35 -20.54
C PRO A 117 -22.51 6.92 -20.04
N PRO A 118 -23.42 6.36 -19.21
CA PRO A 118 -23.32 4.96 -18.84
C PRO A 118 -23.30 4.12 -20.11
N LYS A 119 -22.32 3.22 -20.23
CA LYS A 119 -22.28 2.25 -21.32
C LYS A 119 -23.58 1.45 -21.29
N THR A 120 -24.43 1.67 -22.29
CA THR A 120 -25.58 0.81 -22.53
C THR A 120 -25.08 -0.51 -23.06
N SER A 121 -25.70 -1.60 -22.65
CA SER A 121 -25.35 -2.99 -23.01
C SER A 121 -25.45 -3.32 -24.51
N GLU A 122 -25.62 -2.32 -25.38
CA GLU A 122 -25.67 -2.46 -26.84
C GLU A 122 -24.30 -2.24 -27.51
N ASP A 123 -23.28 -1.77 -26.79
CA ASP A 123 -21.93 -1.52 -27.33
C ASP A 123 -20.96 -2.73 -27.22
N GLU A 124 -21.44 -3.92 -26.83
CA GLU A 124 -20.63 -5.15 -26.76
C GLU A 124 -20.80 -6.09 -27.98
N GLU A 125 -21.50 -5.64 -29.04
CA GLU A 125 -21.57 -6.34 -30.33
C GLU A 125 -20.83 -5.55 -31.44
N GLU A 126 -19.50 -5.55 -31.43
CA GLU A 126 -18.66 -5.33 -32.63
C GLU A 126 -17.31 -6.03 -32.52
#